data_AF-A0A967P9P9-F1
#
_entry.id   AF-A0A967P9P9-F1
#
_cell.length_a   1.000
_cell.length_b   1.000
_cell.length_c   1.000
_cell.angle_alpha   90.00
_cell.angle_beta   90.00
_cell.angle_gamma   90.00
#
_symmetry.space_group_name_H-M   'P 1'
#
loop_
_entity.id
_entity.type
_entity.pdbx_description
1 polymer ?
#
loop_
_entity_poly.entity_id
_entity_poly.type
_entity_poly.pdbx_seq_one_letter_code
_entity_poly.pdbx_strand_id
1 'polypeptide(L)' 'AIRELEVLCSVDYLFTQCTDGLHQKAGSGSVVELLGTMLWITCPNCGQDHKLEQIMA' A
#
# COMPACT_ATOMS: atom_id res chain seq x y z
N ALA A 1 -0.15 -11.09 12.45
CA ALA A 1 0.82 -10.33 13.25
C ALA A 1 0.51 -8.83 13.27
N ILE A 2 0.98 -8.01 12.32
CA ILE A 2 0.80 -6.53 12.39
C ILE A 2 -0.67 -6.12 12.44
N ARG A 3 -1.51 -6.69 11.57
CA ARG A 3 -2.96 -6.44 11.59
C ARG A 3 -3.62 -6.75 12.94
N GLU A 4 -3.21 -7.82 13.59
CA GLU A 4 -3.77 -8.21 14.89
C GLU A 4 -3.33 -7.23 15.98
N LEU A 5 -2.08 -6.76 15.93
CA LEU A 5 -1.58 -5.72 16.85
C LEU A 5 -2.29 -4.38 16.64
N GLU A 6 -2.63 -4.01 15.41
CA GLU A 6 -3.44 -2.80 15.16
C GLU A 6 -4.78 -2.87 15.91
N VAL A 7 -5.46 -4.01 15.84
CA VAL A 7 -6.74 -4.23 16.49
C VAL A 7 -6.59 -4.26 18.02
N LEU A 8 -5.59 -4.98 18.54
CA LEU A 8 -5.38 -5.13 19.98
C LEU A 8 -4.92 -3.83 20.65
N CYS A 9 -4.10 -3.03 19.96
CA CYS A 9 -3.51 -1.82 20.51
C CYS A 9 -4.23 -0.54 20.09
N SER A 10 -5.34 -0.64 19.35
CA SER A 10 -6.09 0.51 18.81
C SER A 10 -5.19 1.47 18.01
N VAL A 11 -4.39 0.91 17.10
CA VAL A 11 -3.48 1.70 16.26
C VAL A 11 -4.29 2.37 15.15
N ASP A 12 -4.26 3.70 15.12
CA ASP A 12 -4.99 4.48 14.10
C ASP A 12 -4.33 4.45 12.72
N TYR A 13 -2.99 4.44 12.68
CA TYR A 13 -2.19 4.50 11.45
C TYR A 13 -0.94 3.62 11.49
N LEU A 14 -0.66 2.96 10.37
CA LEU A 14 0.57 2.22 10.13
C LEU A 14 1.43 2.98 9.11
N PHE A 15 2.50 3.60 9.58
CA PHE A 15 3.52 4.19 8.71
C PHE A 15 4.59 3.15 8.40
N THR A 16 4.84 2.90 7.11
CA THR A 16 5.81 1.90 6.67
C THR A 16 6.73 2.46 5.59
N GLN A 17 7.98 1.99 5.59
CA GLN A 17 8.95 2.23 4.51
C GLN A 17 8.86 1.17 3.41
N CYS A 18 8.06 0.11 3.61
CA CYS A 18 7.84 -0.88 2.57
C CYS A 18 6.90 -0.32 1.50
N THR A 19 7.13 -0.73 0.25
CA THR A 19 6.35 -0.29 -0.93
C THR A 19 5.62 -1.45 -1.61
N ASP A 20 5.63 -2.64 -1.01
CA ASP A 20 5.09 -3.88 -1.58
C ASP A 20 3.55 -3.99 -1.54
N GLY A 21 2.88 -3.07 -0.83
CA GLY A 21 1.44 -3.08 -0.65
C GLY A 21 0.90 -4.25 0.18
N LEU A 22 1.75 -5.07 0.80
CA LEU A 22 1.30 -6.26 1.54
C LEU A 22 0.48 -5.88 2.77
N HIS A 23 0.80 -4.77 3.44
CA HIS A 23 -0.01 -4.28 4.56
C HIS A 23 -1.42 -3.89 4.14
N GLN A 24 -1.57 -3.28 2.95
CA GLN A 24 -2.88 -2.96 2.38
C GLN A 24 -3.65 -4.25 2.04
N LYS A 25 -2.98 -5.22 1.40
CA LYS A 25 -3.58 -6.52 1.06
C LYS A 25 -3.97 -7.33 2.29
N ALA A 26 -3.24 -7.21 3.39
CA ALA A 26 -3.54 -7.84 4.67
C ALA A 26 -4.74 -7.20 5.40
N GLY A 27 -5.34 -6.15 4.84
CA GLY A 27 -6.49 -5.46 5.41
C GLY A 27 -6.15 -4.57 6.60
N SER A 28 -4.90 -4.10 6.70
CA SER A 28 -4.49 -3.10 7.69
C SER A 28 -5.26 -1.80 7.46
N GLY A 29 -5.69 -1.14 8.54
CA GLY A 29 -6.74 -0.11 8.47
C GLY A 29 -6.32 1.13 7.69
N SER A 30 -5.33 1.86 8.22
CA SER A 30 -4.83 3.10 7.63
C SER A 30 -3.32 3.01 7.40
N VAL A 31 -2.92 2.45 6.27
CA VAL A 31 -1.50 2.29 5.90
C VAL A 31 -1.01 3.52 5.13
N VAL A 32 0.14 4.06 5.54
CA VAL A 32 0.87 5.10 4.83
C VAL A 32 2.23 4.55 4.42
N GLU A 33 2.41 4.32 3.11
CA GLU A 33 3.69 3.91 2.52
C GLU A 33 4.51 5.17 2.20
N LEU A 34 5.54 5.43 3.01
CA LEU A 34 6.26 6.72 3.06
C LEU A 34 7.04 7.04 1.77
N LEU A 35 7.45 6.01 1.04
CA LEU A 35 8.29 6.12 -0.15
C LEU A 35 7.51 5.85 -1.44
N GLY A 36 6.18 5.92 -1.38
CA GLY A 36 5.29 5.52 -2.45
C GLY A 36 4.96 4.03 -2.43
N THR A 37 4.26 3.56 -3.46
CA THR A 37 3.70 2.20 -3.53
C THR A 37 3.94 1.58 -4.90
N MET A 38 4.21 0.28 -4.95
CA MET A 38 4.30 -0.47 -6.20
C MET A 38 2.93 -0.86 -6.77
N LEU A 39 1.83 -0.61 -6.04
CA LEU A 39 0.47 -0.97 -6.48
C LEU A 39 -0.01 -0.18 -7.71
N TRP A 40 0.64 0.96 -7.99
CA TRP A 40 0.29 1.87 -9.08
C TRP A 40 1.52 2.18 -9.93
N ILE A 41 1.28 2.40 -11.22
CA ILE A 41 2.27 2.82 -12.20
C ILE A 41 1.74 4.08 -12.89
N THR A 42 2.52 5.15 -12.87
CA THR A 42 2.24 6.35 -13.66
C THR A 42 2.91 6.24 -15.03
N CYS A 43 2.13 6.38 -16.11
CA CYS A 43 2.67 6.40 -17.47
C CYS A 43 3.54 7.66 -17.68
N PRO A 44 4.83 7.54 -18.06
CA PRO A 44 5.70 8.70 -18.24
C PRO A 44 5.34 9.56 -19.45
N ASN A 45 4.55 9.04 -20.39
CA ASN A 45 4.17 9.76 -21.60
C ASN A 45 2.89 10.60 -21.43
N CYS A 46 1.88 10.07 -20.72
CA CYS A 46 0.59 10.76 -20.55
C CYS A 46 0.25 11.12 -19.10
N GLY A 47 1.04 10.68 -18.12
CA GLY A 47 0.82 10.95 -16.70
C GLY A 47 -0.35 10.18 -16.07
N GLN A 48 -0.94 9.22 -16.79
CA GLN A 48 -2.06 8.45 -16.28
C GLN A 48 -1.60 7.35 -15.32
N ASP A 49 -2.30 7.20 -14.20
CA ASP A 49 -2.07 6.12 -13.24
C ASP A 49 -2.82 4.84 -13.63
N HIS A 50 -2.12 3.72 -13.53
CA HIS A 50 -2.62 2.38 -13.80
C HIS A 50 -2.33 1.49 -12.60
N LYS A 51 -3.24 0.55 -12.28
CA LYS A 51 -2.92 -0.47 -11.29
C LYS A 51 -1.88 -1.42 -11.86
N LEU A 52 -0.92 -1.84 -11.04
CA LEU A 52 0.12 -2.80 -11.45
C LEU A 52 -0.50 -4.07 -12.08
N GLU A 53 -1.57 -4.58 -11.49
CA GLU A 53 -2.29 -5.78 -11.95
C GLU A 53 -2.88 -5.65 -13.36
N GLN A 54 -3.19 -4.43 -13.82
CA GLN A 54 -3.70 -4.19 -15.18
C GLN A 54 -2.59 -4.24 -16.23
N ILE A 55 -1.33 -4.04 -15.81
CA ILE A 55 -0.16 -3.96 -16.70
C ILE A 55 0.59 -5.29 -16.77
N MET A 56 0.61 -6.06 -15.67
CA MET A 56 1.33 -7.33 -15.58
C MET A 56 0.54 -8.56 -16.09
N ALA A 57 -0.67 -8.35 -16.63
CA ALA A 57 -1.56 -9.40 -17.11
C ALA A 57 -1.17 -9.94 -18.51
#